data_AF-A0A7C9H3D8-F1
#
_entry.id   AF-A0A7C9H3D8-F1
#
_cell.length_a   1.000
_cell.length_b   1.000
_cell.length_c   1.000
_cell.angle_alpha   90.00
_cell.angle_beta   90.00
_cell.angle_gamma   90.00
#
_symmetry.space_group_name_H-M   'P 1'
#
loop_
_entity.id
_entity.type
_entity.pdbx_description
1 polymer ?
#
loop_
_entity_poly.entity_id
_entity_poly.type
_entity_poly.pdbx_seq_one_letter_code
_entity_poly.pdbx_strand_id
1 'polypeptide(L)'
;MNYRQWKKNYKKRHGYNPPLEADKRQRAKVLKKTMRNTSVTINDITAAVQNIGDAITRAIAGIYRGLSNGFRVAADAAQSVAERIERGSE
;
A
#
# COMPACT_ATOMS: atom_id res chain seq x y z
N MET A 1 -14.36 -8.27 22.15
CA MET A 1 -15.60 -7.69 21.58
C MET A 1 -15.67 -7.99 20.09
N ASN A 2 -16.75 -8.60 19.58
CA ASN A 2 -16.90 -8.91 18.15
C ASN A 2 -16.95 -7.60 17.32
N TYR A 3 -16.45 -7.62 16.09
CA TYR A 3 -16.51 -6.48 15.16
C TYR A 3 -17.90 -5.82 15.09
N ARG A 4 -19.00 -6.58 15.09
CA ARG A 4 -20.36 -6.00 15.09
C ARG A 4 -20.64 -5.21 16.37
N GLN A 5 -20.23 -5.73 17.53
CA GLN A 5 -20.39 -5.07 18.82
C GLN A 5 -19.45 -3.86 18.95
N TRP A 6 -18.21 -3.99 18.48
CA TRP A 6 -17.24 -2.89 18.44
C TRP A 6 -17.74 -1.74 17.58
N LYS A 7 -18.27 -2.03 16.38
CA LYS A 7 -18.84 -1.02 15.47
C LYS A 7 -20.04 -0.30 16.08
N LYS A 8 -20.94 -1.04 16.76
CA LYS A 8 -22.06 -0.45 17.50
C LYS A 8 -21.55 0.45 18.64
N ASN A 9 -20.56 0.00 19.40
CA ASN A 9 -20.00 0.77 20.50
C ASN A 9 -19.21 2.00 20.02
N TYR A 10 -18.51 1.91 18.91
CA TYR A 10 -17.85 3.05 18.27
C TYR A 10 -18.89 4.11 17.88
N LYS A 11 -19.96 3.71 17.18
CA LYS A 11 -21.03 4.63 16.77
C LYS A 11 -21.73 5.27 17.97
N LYS A 12 -21.93 4.52 19.06
CA LYS A 12 -22.49 5.07 20.30
C LYS A 12 -21.59 6.11 20.97
N ARG A 13 -20.26 5.92 20.93
CA ARG A 13 -19.30 6.85 21.56
C ARG A 13 -19.01 8.09 20.73
N HIS A 14 -18.93 7.94 19.40
CA HIS A 14 -18.47 8.98 18.50
C HIS A 14 -19.59 9.60 17.65
N GLY A 15 -20.80 9.02 17.64
CA GLY A 15 -21.94 9.49 16.85
C GLY A 15 -21.89 9.11 15.37
N TYR A 16 -20.71 8.80 14.83
CA TYR A 16 -20.51 8.41 13.42
C TYR A 16 -19.92 7.00 13.26
N ASN A 17 -19.92 6.50 12.03
CA ASN A 17 -19.39 5.17 11.70
C ASN A 17 -17.85 5.18 11.71
N PRO A 18 -17.15 4.14 12.22
CA PRO A 18 -15.70 4.15 12.26
C PRO A 18 -15.06 4.42 10.90
N PRO A 19 -14.03 5.28 10.84
CA PRO A 19 -13.33 5.60 9.61
C PRO A 19 -12.56 4.38 9.10
N LEU A 20 -12.20 4.41 7.82
CA LEU A 20 -11.43 3.36 7.15
C LEU A 20 -10.14 3.00 7.91
N GLU A 21 -9.60 3.94 8.67
CA GLU A 21 -8.39 3.71 9.46
C GLU A 21 -8.63 2.81 10.69
N ALA A 22 -9.78 2.94 11.32
CA ALA A 22 -10.14 2.12 12.47
C ALA A 22 -10.79 0.78 12.05
N ASP A 23 -11.45 0.76 10.89
CA ASP A 23 -12.19 -0.40 10.40
C ASP A 23 -11.28 -1.42 9.68
N LYS A 24 -10.76 -2.39 10.45
CA LYS A 24 -9.96 -3.50 9.94
C LYS A 24 -10.63 -4.28 8.79
N ARG A 25 -11.96 -4.40 8.76
CA ARG A 25 -12.67 -5.12 7.69
C ARG A 25 -12.72 -4.31 6.41
N GLN A 26 -12.92 -2.99 6.50
CA GLN A 26 -12.88 -2.15 5.31
C GLN A 26 -11.46 -2.08 4.74
N ARG A 27 -10.42 -1.99 5.59
CA ARG A 27 -9.02 -2.09 5.14
C ARG A 27 -8.77 -3.40 4.38
N ALA A 28 -9.19 -4.54 4.94
CA ALA A 28 -9.03 -5.83 4.28
C ALA A 28 -9.80 -5.91 2.94
N LYS A 29 -10.99 -5.31 2.84
CA LYS A 29 -11.75 -5.24 1.59
C LYS A 29 -11.06 -4.39 0.54
N VAL A 30 -10.57 -3.21 0.92
CA VAL A 30 -9.84 -2.31 0.02
C VAL A 30 -8.57 -2.99 -0.46
N LEU A 31 -7.76 -3.54 0.46
CA LEU A 31 -6.55 -4.29 0.11
C LEU A 31 -6.85 -5.45 -0.85
N LYS A 32 -7.87 -6.25 -0.57
CA LYS A 32 -8.28 -7.36 -1.45
C LYS A 32 -8.77 -6.87 -2.82
N LYS A 33 -9.48 -5.74 -2.87
CA LYS A 33 -9.94 -5.13 -4.13
C LYS A 33 -8.75 -4.61 -4.93
N THR A 34 -7.81 -3.92 -4.29
CA THR A 34 -6.57 -3.45 -4.90
C THR A 34 -5.76 -4.63 -5.42
N MET A 35 -5.53 -5.67 -4.61
CA MET A 35 -4.80 -6.88 -5.02
C MET A 35 -5.47 -7.60 -6.19
N ARG A 36 -6.80 -7.71 -6.21
CA ARG A 36 -7.53 -8.29 -7.35
C ARG A 36 -7.35 -7.46 -8.61
N ASN A 37 -7.51 -6.14 -8.51
CA ASN A 37 -7.31 -5.26 -9.64
C ASN A 37 -5.87 -5.34 -10.14
N THR A 38 -4.89 -5.31 -9.25
CA THR A 38 -3.47 -5.48 -9.60
C THR A 38 -3.18 -6.84 -10.22
N SER A 39 -3.77 -7.93 -9.71
CA SER A 39 -3.59 -9.27 -10.28
C SER A 39 -4.24 -9.41 -11.66
N VAL A 40 -5.40 -8.79 -11.89
CA VAL A 40 -6.04 -8.72 -13.22
C VAL A 40 -5.16 -7.90 -14.16
N THR A 41 -4.69 -6.73 -13.72
CA THR A 41 -3.76 -5.90 -14.48
C THR A 41 -2.46 -6.65 -14.80
N ILE A 42 -1.89 -7.43 -13.87
CA ILE A 42 -0.68 -8.21 -14.13
C ILE A 42 -0.95 -9.34 -15.14
N ASN A 43 -2.07 -10.03 -15.06
CA ASN A 43 -2.39 -11.12 -15.99
C ASN A 43 -2.70 -10.58 -17.40
N ASP A 44 -3.44 -9.48 -17.50
CA ASP A 44 -3.73 -8.81 -18.77
C ASP A 44 -2.46 -8.21 -19.37
N ILE A 45 -1.59 -7.63 -18.54
CA ILE A 45 -0.25 -7.19 -18.95
C ILE A 45 0.56 -8.39 -19.41
N THR A 46 0.58 -9.52 -18.69
CA THR A 46 1.34 -10.73 -19.07
C THR A 46 0.85 -11.32 -20.39
N ALA A 47 -0.46 -11.36 -20.62
CA ALA A 47 -1.05 -11.78 -21.88
C ALA A 47 -0.75 -10.80 -23.04
N ALA A 48 -0.69 -9.51 -22.75
CA ALA A 48 -0.25 -8.49 -23.70
C ALA A 48 1.28 -8.52 -23.95
N VAL A 49 2.09 -8.87 -22.95
CA VAL A 49 3.55 -9.04 -23.02
C VAL A 49 3.93 -10.16 -23.97
N GLN A 50 3.19 -11.27 -23.97
CA GLN A 50 3.40 -12.36 -24.94
C GLN A 50 3.16 -11.93 -26.39
N ASN A 51 2.44 -10.82 -26.62
CA ASN A 51 2.14 -10.30 -27.94
C ASN A 51 2.97 -9.06 -28.33
N ILE A 52 3.63 -8.36 -27.39
CA ILE A 52 4.30 -7.06 -27.62
C ILE A 52 5.56 -6.95 -26.73
N GLY A 53 6.67 -7.59 -27.12
CA GLY A 53 7.85 -7.80 -26.26
C GLY A 53 8.64 -6.57 -25.79
N ASP A 54 8.66 -5.46 -26.55
CA ASP A 54 9.62 -4.36 -26.27
C ASP A 54 9.04 -3.12 -25.59
N ALA A 55 7.77 -2.81 -25.82
CA ALA A 55 7.14 -1.62 -25.26
C ALA A 55 6.77 -1.81 -23.78
N ILE A 56 6.32 -3.02 -23.43
CA ILE A 56 5.86 -3.32 -22.07
C ILE A 56 7.04 -3.58 -21.13
N THR A 57 8.14 -4.18 -21.61
CA THR A 57 9.38 -4.33 -20.83
C THR A 57 9.90 -2.98 -20.33
N ARG A 58 9.78 -1.93 -21.16
CA ARG A 58 10.13 -0.55 -20.76
C ARG A 58 9.13 0.04 -19.76
N ALA A 59 7.84 -0.24 -19.91
CA ALA A 59 6.81 0.21 -18.97
C ALA A 59 6.96 -0.45 -17.58
N ILE A 60 7.16 -1.77 -17.54
CA ILE A 60 7.40 -2.54 -16.31
C ILE A 60 8.70 -2.09 -15.65
N ALA A 61 9.77 -1.91 -16.43
CA ALA A 61 11.03 -1.36 -15.91
C ALA A 61 10.84 0.07 -15.36
N GLY A 62 9.97 0.89 -15.96
CA GLY A 62 9.59 2.20 -15.44
C GLY A 62 8.87 2.12 -14.09
N ILE A 63 7.91 1.20 -13.96
CA ILE A 63 7.19 0.97 -12.70
C ILE A 63 8.16 0.47 -11.60
N TYR A 64 9.01 -0.52 -11.91
CA TYR A 64 9.99 -1.03 -10.96
C TYR A 64 11.04 0.03 -10.57
N ARG A 65 11.49 0.86 -11.51
CA ARG A 65 12.39 1.99 -11.21
C ARG A 65 11.70 3.03 -10.32
N GLY A 66 10.44 3.37 -10.61
CA GLY A 66 9.67 4.29 -9.77
C GLY A 66 9.49 3.77 -8.35
N LEU A 67 9.15 2.48 -8.21
CA LEU A 67 8.98 1.82 -6.92
C LEU A 67 10.32 1.73 -6.15
N SER A 68 11.40 1.34 -6.84
CA SER A 68 12.74 1.21 -6.26
C SER A 68 13.31 2.56 -5.83
N ASN A 69 13.13 3.61 -6.64
CA ASN A 69 13.51 4.97 -6.25
C ASN A 69 12.70 5.45 -5.04
N GLY A 70 11.40 5.14 -4.97
CA GLY A 70 10.56 5.45 -3.81
C GLY A 70 11.06 4.76 -2.54
N PHE A 71 11.43 3.48 -2.60
CA PHE A 71 12.01 2.76 -1.46
C PHE A 71 13.40 3.31 -1.08
N ARG A 72 14.22 3.70 -2.04
CA ARG A 72 15.56 4.25 -1.76
C ARG A 72 15.48 5.60 -1.07
N VAL A 73 14.61 6.49 -1.56
CA VAL A 73 14.36 7.80 -0.91
C VAL A 73 13.79 7.62 0.50
N ALA A 74 12.90 6.65 0.71
CA ALA A 74 12.38 6.34 2.04
C ALA A 74 13.47 5.76 2.97
N ALA A 75 14.37 4.92 2.44
CA ALA A 75 15.49 4.37 3.19
C ALA A 75 16.51 5.46 3.58
N ASP A 76 16.86 6.35 2.65
CA ASP A 76 17.77 7.48 2.90
C ASP A 76 17.18 8.42 3.96
N ALA A 77 15.86 8.71 3.88
CA ALA A 77 15.17 9.49 4.89
C ALA A 77 15.18 8.80 6.27
N ALA A 78 14.93 7.49 6.32
CA ALA A 78 14.97 6.73 7.56
C ALA A 78 16.38 6.67 8.18
N GLN A 79 17.43 6.52 7.36
CA GLN A 79 18.81 6.56 7.81
C GLN A 79 19.20 7.95 8.31
N SER A 80 18.80 9.03 7.62
CA SER A 80 19.04 10.40 8.09
C SER A 80 18.37 10.69 9.44
N VAL A 81 17.19 10.13 9.68
CA VAL A 81 16.50 10.26 10.97
C VAL A 81 17.20 9.42 12.04
N ALA A 82 17.64 8.21 11.70
CA ALA A 82 18.40 7.35 12.61
C ALA A 82 19.73 7.99 13.03
N GLU A 83 20.51 8.54 12.09
CA GLU A 83 21.76 9.24 12.39
C GLU A 83 21.56 10.50 13.25
N ARG A 84 20.44 11.21 13.06
CA ARG A 84 20.09 12.38 13.89
C ARG A 84 19.70 12.01 15.31
N ILE A 85 19.09 10.84 15.50
CA ILE A 85 18.78 10.31 16.83
C ILE A 85 20.08 9.87 17.51
N GLU A 86 20.96 9.18 16.79
CA GLU A 86 22.24 8.66 17.32
C GLU A 86 23.20 9.79 17.74
N ARG A 87 23.30 10.88 16.96
CA ARG A 87 24.06 12.09 17.35
C ARG A 87 23.39 12.96 18.41
N GLY A 88 22.09 12.81 18.64
CA GLY A 88 21.38 13.53 19.71
C GLY A 88 21.43 12.81 21.06
N SER A 89 22.01 11.61 21.09
CA SER A 89 22.21 10.77 22.27
C SER A 89 23.66 10.76 22.80
N GLU A 90 24.54 11.59 22.24
CA GLU A 90 25.83 12.01 22.83
C GLU A 90 25.69 13.40 23.47
#